data_AF-A0A522WF36-F1
#
_entry.id   AF-A0A522WF36-F1
#
_cell.length_a   1.000
_cell.length_b   1.000
_cell.length_c   1.000
_cell.angle_alpha   90.00
_cell.angle_beta   90.00
_cell.angle_gamma   90.00
#
_symmetry.space_group_name_H-M   'P 1'
#
loop_
_entity.id
_entity.type
_entity.pdbx_description
1 polymer ?
#
loop_
_entity_poly.entity_id
_entity_poly.type
_entity_poly.pdbx_seq_one_letter_code
_entity_poly.pdbx_strand_id
1 'polypeptide(L)'
;MQYPYQVIVKRWLPILREYERTKNKILPRQFKFVKNLCAAHSISGKELVRYYRKWIEGGRLPESLLPKKRGARPGSRRTPKEVERNVIKAYRRFGSNRV
;
A
#
# COMPACT_ATOMS: atom_id res chain seq x y z
N MET A 1 3.89 -6.38 -16.33
CA MET A 1 4.28 -6.92 -15.01
C MET A 1 5.39 -6.05 -14.45
N GLN A 2 5.12 -5.22 -13.44
CA GLN A 2 6.15 -4.33 -12.89
C GLN A 2 7.12 -5.14 -12.01
N TYR A 3 8.34 -5.39 -12.50
CA TYR A 3 9.44 -6.08 -11.81
C TYR A 3 9.71 -5.68 -10.34
N PRO A 4 9.69 -4.39 -9.94
CA PRO A 4 10.06 -4.02 -8.55
C PRO A 4 9.08 -4.57 -7.50
N TYR A 5 7.82 -4.82 -7.87
CA TYR A 5 6.80 -5.29 -6.95
C TYR A 5 7.01 -6.77 -6.58
N GLN A 6 7.57 -7.55 -7.51
CA GLN A 6 7.89 -8.96 -7.26
C GLN A 6 9.00 -9.11 -6.21
N VAL A 7 9.97 -8.20 -6.19
CA VAL A 7 11.09 -8.22 -5.24
C VAL A 7 10.60 -7.97 -3.81
N ILE A 8 9.70 -6.99 -3.63
CA ILE A 8 9.12 -6.66 -2.32
C ILE A 8 8.34 -7.85 -1.77
N VAL A 9 7.49 -8.47 -2.60
CA VAL A 9 6.67 -9.62 -2.19
C VAL A 9 7.55 -10.81 -1.85
N LYS A 10 8.52 -11.17 -2.72
CA LYS A 10 9.42 -12.30 -2.47
C LYS A 10 10.24 -12.13 -1.19
N ARG A 11 10.66 -10.90 -0.85
CA ARG A 11 11.39 -10.61 0.38
C ARG A 11 10.50 -10.69 1.63
N TRP A 12 9.34 -10.03 1.62
CA TRP A 12 8.54 -9.86 2.84
C TRP A 12 7.64 -11.06 3.17
N LEU A 13 7.16 -11.79 2.17
CA LEU A 13 6.28 -12.93 2.38
C LEU A 13 6.86 -14.03 3.30
N PRO A 14 8.12 -14.49 3.13
CA PRO A 14 8.70 -15.47 4.06
C PRO A 14 8.86 -14.89 5.47
N ILE A 15 9.34 -13.64 5.59
CA ILE A 15 9.57 -12.95 6.86
C ILE A 15 8.27 -12.82 7.67
N LEU A 16 7.16 -12.46 7.00
CA LEU A 16 5.86 -12.31 7.67
C LEU A 16 5.26 -13.66 8.09
N ARG A 17 5.44 -14.72 7.29
CA ARG A 17 5.01 -16.08 7.65
C ARG A 17 5.80 -16.60 8.85
N GLU A 18 7.10 -16.36 8.87
CA GLU A 18 7.94 -16.72 10.02
C GLU A 18 7.57 -15.92 11.26
N TYR A 19 7.29 -14.63 11.11
CA TYR A 19 6.79 -13.81 12.21
C TYR A 19 5.47 -14.35 12.79
N GLU A 20 4.50 -14.78 11.97
CA GLU A 20 3.28 -15.44 12.47
C GLU A 20 3.59 -16.74 13.21
N ARG A 21 4.49 -17.57 12.67
CA ARG A 21 4.90 -18.83 13.34
C ARG A 21 5.56 -18.57 14.70
N THR A 22 6.48 -17.62 14.77
CA THR A 22 7.15 -17.23 16.01
C THR A 22 6.16 -16.63 17.01
N LYS A 23 5.20 -15.79 16.55
CA LYS A 23 4.16 -15.19 17.40
C LYS A 23 3.20 -16.24 17.96
N ASN A 24 2.77 -17.19 17.12
CA ASN A 24 1.84 -18.26 17.50
C ASN A 24 2.53 -19.44 18.20
N LYS A 25 3.86 -19.39 18.39
CA LYS A 25 4.67 -20.43 19.01
C LYS A 25 4.52 -21.81 18.35
N ILE A 26 4.26 -21.85 17.05
CA ILE A 26 4.08 -23.10 16.28
C ILE A 26 5.45 -23.73 16.02
N LEU A 27 5.61 -25.01 16.33
CA LEU A 27 6.81 -25.80 16.06
C LEU A 27 6.71 -26.43 14.66
N PRO A 28 7.81 -26.54 13.89
CA PRO A 28 9.15 -26.00 14.15
C PRO A 28 9.25 -24.50 13.83
N ARG A 29 9.87 -23.74 14.74
CA ARG A 29 10.16 -22.32 14.56
C ARG A 29 11.65 -22.12 14.30
N GLN A 30 11.99 -21.36 13.25
CA GLN A 30 13.39 -21.03 12.96
C GLN A 30 13.96 -20.06 14.00
N PHE A 31 13.15 -19.11 14.46
CA PHE A 31 13.55 -18.13 15.46
C PHE A 31 12.69 -18.25 16.73
N LYS A 32 13.35 -18.28 17.89
CA LYS A 32 12.69 -18.26 19.22
C LYS A 32 12.10 -16.88 19.55
N PHE A 33 12.76 -15.81 19.13
CA PHE A 33 12.37 -14.43 19.42
C PHE A 33 12.30 -13.58 18.15
N VAL A 34 11.39 -12.61 18.15
CA VAL A 34 11.25 -11.62 17.05
C VAL A 34 12.52 -10.79 16.89
N LYS A 35 13.25 -10.51 17.98
CA LYS A 35 14.53 -9.79 17.94
C LYS A 35 15.55 -10.49 17.04
N ASN A 36 15.61 -11.82 17.09
CA ASN A 36 16.56 -12.61 16.30
C ASN A 36 16.17 -12.61 14.82
N LEU A 37 14.86 -12.67 14.52
CA LEU A 37 14.34 -12.55 13.15
C LEU A 37 14.66 -11.17 12.56
N CYS A 38 14.47 -10.09 13.32
CA CYS A 38 14.83 -8.73 12.90
C CYS A 38 16.34 -8.60 12.64
N ALA A 39 17.17 -9.17 13.51
CA ALA A 39 18.63 -9.16 13.34
C ALA A 39 19.08 -9.93 12.08
N ALA A 40 18.53 -11.13 11.85
CA ALA A 40 18.88 -11.99 10.72
C ALA A 40 18.55 -11.36 9.36
N HIS A 41 17.43 -10.63 9.26
CA HIS A 41 17.02 -9.97 8.02
C HIS A 41 17.46 -8.50 7.92
N SER A 42 18.21 -7.99 8.91
CA SER A 42 18.62 -6.59 9.02
C SER A 42 17.45 -5.62 8.90
N ILE A 43 16.35 -5.92 9.61
CA ILE A 43 15.10 -5.16 9.58
C ILE A 43 14.83 -4.53 10.95
N SER A 44 14.31 -3.31 10.94
CA SER A 44 13.79 -2.68 12.15
C SER A 44 12.47 -3.31 12.60
N GLY A 45 12.30 -3.51 13.90
CA GLY A 45 11.02 -3.97 14.46
C GLY A 45 9.83 -3.06 14.08
N LYS A 46 10.07 -1.75 13.90
CA LYS A 46 9.03 -0.80 13.45
C LYS A 46 8.57 -1.09 12.02
N GLU A 47 9.50 -1.46 11.14
CA GLU A 47 9.20 -1.81 9.75
C GLU A 47 8.43 -3.13 9.69
N LEU A 48 8.86 -4.14 10.45
CA LEU A 48 8.16 -5.42 10.56
C LEU A 48 6.69 -5.23 10.95
N VAL A 49 6.42 -4.45 12.00
CA VAL A 49 5.06 -4.17 12.46
C VAL A 49 4.25 -3.43 11.40
N ARG A 50 4.85 -2.46 10.69
CA ARG A 50 4.18 -1.72 9.61
C ARG A 50 3.73 -2.64 8.48
N TYR A 51 4.63 -3.49 7.99
CA TYR A 51 4.31 -4.43 6.91
C TYR A 51 3.34 -5.52 7.36
N TYR A 52 3.45 -5.99 8.61
CA TYR A 52 2.54 -6.96 9.18
C TYR A 52 1.10 -6.43 9.28
N ARG A 53 0.92 -5.20 9.79
CA ARG A 53 -0.42 -4.56 9.85
C ARG A 53 -1.02 -4.41 8.45
N LYS A 54 -0.23 -3.90 7.50
CA LYS A 54 -0.64 -3.74 6.11
C LYS A 54 -1.09 -5.06 5.47
N TRP A 55 -0.38 -6.14 5.77
CA TRP A 55 -0.69 -7.48 5.28
C TRP A 55 -1.97 -8.05 5.89
N ILE A 56 -2.19 -7.86 7.20
CA ILE A 56 -3.46 -8.24 7.86
C ILE A 56 -4.64 -7.47 7.29
N GLU A 57 -4.53 -6.14 7.22
CA GLU A 57 -5.60 -5.27 6.71
C GLU A 57 -5.98 -5.59 5.27
N GLY A 58 -5.02 -6.07 4.48
CA GLY A 58 -5.24 -6.53 3.11
C GLY A 58 -5.52 -8.02 2.97
N GLY A 59 -6.07 -8.67 4.00
CA GLY A 59 -6.55 -10.05 3.90
C GLY A 59 -5.46 -11.10 3.68
N ARG A 60 -4.23 -10.84 4.15
CA ARG A 60 -3.05 -11.72 3.97
C ARG A 60 -2.66 -11.99 2.51
N LEU A 61 -3.14 -11.17 1.57
CA LEU A 61 -2.78 -11.31 0.17
C LEU A 61 -1.37 -10.75 -0.11
N PRO A 62 -0.59 -11.36 -1.01
CA PRO A 62 0.71 -10.82 -1.43
C PRO A 62 0.60 -9.42 -2.04
N GLU A 63 -0.49 -9.16 -2.77
CA GLU A 63 -0.78 -7.88 -3.44
C GLU A 63 -0.95 -6.72 -2.45
N SER A 64 -1.39 -7.02 -1.23
CA SER A 64 -1.61 -6.03 -0.18
C SER A 64 -0.32 -5.40 0.34
N LEU A 65 0.81 -6.07 0.16
CA LEU A 65 2.13 -5.51 0.47
C LEU A 65 2.53 -4.40 -0.51
N LEU A 66 1.94 -4.36 -1.69
CA LEU A 66 2.29 -3.42 -2.73
C LEU A 66 1.86 -1.99 -2.35
N PRO A 67 2.64 -0.96 -2.72
CA PRO A 67 2.20 0.42 -2.59
C PRO A 67 0.85 0.62 -3.29
N LYS A 68 -0.13 1.17 -2.57
CA LYS A 68 -1.40 1.59 -3.19
C LYS A 68 -1.12 2.79 -4.10
N LYS A 69 -1.96 2.95 -5.14
CA LYS A 69 -1.91 4.11 -6.04
C LYS A 69 -1.91 5.40 -5.19
N ARG A 70 -0.85 6.19 -5.32
CA ARG A 70 -0.75 7.51 -4.69
C ARG A 70 -1.55 8.52 -5.51
N GLY A 71 -2.28 9.39 -4.84
CA GLY A 71 -3.09 10.45 -5.47
C GLY A 71 -4.48 10.57 -4.85
N ALA A 72 -5.20 11.62 -5.24
CA ALA A 72 -6.62 11.75 -4.91
C ALA A 72 -7.37 10.49 -5.35
N ARG A 73 -8.26 9.98 -4.49
CA ARG A 73 -9.14 8.87 -4.89
C ARG A 73 -9.90 9.33 -6.14
N PRO A 74 -10.02 8.52 -7.21
CA PRO A 74 -10.86 8.87 -8.33
C PRO A 74 -12.27 9.19 -7.81
N GLY A 75 -12.74 10.43 -8.04
CA GLY A 75 -14.01 10.94 -7.51
C GLY A 75 -13.94 11.74 -6.20
N SER A 76 -12.80 11.83 -5.50
CA SER A 76 -12.70 12.69 -4.31
C SER A 76 -12.32 14.12 -4.68
N ARG A 77 -13.19 15.08 -4.29
CA ARG A 77 -12.95 16.54 -4.32
C ARG A 77 -12.78 17.18 -5.71
N ARG A 78 -13.09 16.47 -6.80
CA ARG A 78 -13.14 17.08 -8.13
C ARG A 78 -14.58 17.48 -8.45
N THR A 79 -14.78 18.69 -8.94
CA THR A 79 -16.07 19.13 -9.45
C THR A 79 -16.51 18.16 -10.56
N PRO A 80 -17.79 17.72 -10.59
CA PRO A 80 -18.27 16.86 -11.66
C PRO A 80 -17.97 17.48 -13.03
N LYS A 81 -17.51 16.67 -13.99
CA LYS A 81 -17.13 17.15 -15.34
C LYS A 81 -18.27 17.91 -16.02
N GLU A 82 -19.52 17.58 -15.69
CA GLU A 82 -20.70 18.28 -16.20
C GLU A 82 -20.77 19.73 -15.70
N VAL A 83 -20.49 19.96 -14.43
CA VAL A 83 -20.43 21.31 -13.84
C VAL A 83 -19.26 22.10 -14.46
N GLU A 84 -18.07 21.48 -14.59
CA GLU A 84 -16.93 22.11 -15.30
C GLU A 84 -17.32 22.52 -16.74
N ARG A 85 -18.00 21.65 -17.49
CA ARG A 85 -18.46 21.95 -18.87
C ARG A 85 -19.51 23.05 -18.91
N ASN A 86 -20.44 23.09 -17.97
CA ASN A 86 -21.49 24.11 -17.91
C ASN A 86 -20.90 25.49 -17.60
N VAL A 87 -19.93 25.57 -16.69
CA VAL A 87 -19.19 26.80 -16.40
C VAL A 87 -18.47 27.29 -17.66
N ILE A 88 -17.76 26.42 -18.39
CA ILE A 88 -17.10 26.80 -19.66
C ILE A 88 -18.12 27.28 -20.71
N LYS A 89 -19.26 26.60 -20.85
CA LYS A 89 -20.33 27.01 -21.79
C LYS A 89 -20.92 28.37 -21.40
N ALA A 90 -21.11 28.64 -20.12
CA ALA A 90 -21.58 29.93 -19.62
C ALA A 90 -20.56 31.03 -19.98
N TYR A 91 -19.27 30.86 -19.66
CA TYR A 91 -18.23 31.82 -20.03
C TYR A 91 -18.16 32.09 -21.55
N ARG A 92 -18.33 31.06 -22.38
CA ARG A 92 -18.41 31.24 -23.85
C ARG A 92 -19.63 32.04 -24.29
N ARG A 93 -20.80 31.84 -23.65
CA ARG A 93 -22.04 32.57 -23.96
C ARG A 93 -21.98 34.04 -23.53
N PHE A 94 -21.36 34.33 -22.39
CA PHE A 94 -21.22 35.69 -21.86
C PHE A 94 -20.14 36.52 -22.58
N GLY A 95 -19.40 35.94 -23.54
CA GLY A 95 -18.41 36.68 -24.32
C GLY A 95 -17.18 37.14 -23.52
N SER A 96 -17.02 36.71 -22.26
CA SER A 96 -15.89 37.07 -21.38
C SER A 96 -14.55 36.43 -21.78
N ASN A 97 -14.50 35.67 -22.88
CA ASN A 97 -13.26 35.28 -23.57
C ASN A 97 -12.95 36.24 -24.72
N ARG A 98 -12.97 37.55 -24.45
CA ARG A 98 -12.34 38.56 -25.32
C ARG A 98 -11.18 39.19 -24.54
N VAL A 99 -10.04 38.49 -24.57
CA VAL A 99 -8.72 39.12 -24.69
C VAL A 99 -8.14 38.59 -26.00
#